data_AF-A0A936D7Y3-F1
#
_entry.id   AF-A0A936D7Y3-F1
#
_cell.length_a   1.000
_cell.length_b   1.000
_cell.length_c   1.000
_cell.angle_alpha   90.00
_cell.angle_beta   90.00
_cell.angle_gamma   90.00
#
_symmetry.space_group_name_H-M   'P 1'
#
loop_
_entity.id
_entity.type
_entity.pdbx_description
1 polymer ?
#
loop_
_entity_poly.entity_id
_entity_poly.type
_entity_poly.pdbx_seq_one_letter_code
_entity_poly.pdbx_strand_id
1 'polypeptide(L)'
;MTFSQASLRRSAVVVSFVSLALVVGASASACSSSATPGDGDASTPTDASTQTDTSTPTDKDASATPDSSTPDAATPGNCTNNGFVSVATDGIAKSDGSVLIAGQTTLATPVDTLEVVLLPPKGGQVAVGKRTLTAADASYADCETCIVIRTKCDENLSNCAKAFMPTSGTVDITAFSGKTKPFEATVNANLVEVTIDDKNVTKPVAGGQTWCLSGLKVSVASMQ
;
A
#
# COMPACT_ATOMS: atom_id res chain seq x y z
N MET A 1 0.45 35.66 -43.64
CA MET A 1 0.87 35.52 -42.22
C MET A 1 -0.38 35.44 -41.37
N THR A 2 -0.30 34.67 -40.27
CA THR A 2 -1.21 34.62 -39.12
C THR A 2 -2.22 33.45 -39.07
N PHE A 3 -1.69 32.35 -38.50
CA PHE A 3 -2.25 31.36 -37.57
C PHE A 3 -3.70 30.86 -37.71
N SER A 4 -3.80 29.65 -38.28
CA SER A 4 -4.92 28.73 -38.09
C SER A 4 -4.89 28.17 -36.66
N GLN A 5 -6.03 28.24 -35.98
CA GLN A 5 -6.24 27.65 -34.65
C GLN A 5 -6.01 26.14 -34.69
N ALA A 6 -4.93 25.69 -34.05
CA ALA A 6 -4.69 24.28 -33.81
C ALA A 6 -5.70 23.77 -32.79
N SER A 7 -6.61 22.95 -33.29
CA SER A 7 -7.56 22.14 -32.54
C SER A 7 -6.80 21.26 -31.53
N LEU A 8 -6.76 21.68 -30.26
CA LEU A 8 -6.48 20.81 -29.13
C LEU A 8 -7.65 19.83 -28.98
N ARG A 9 -7.66 18.78 -29.79
CA ARG A 9 -8.42 17.58 -29.50
C ARG A 9 -7.79 16.94 -28.27
N ARG A 10 -8.26 17.34 -27.10
CA ARG A 10 -8.17 16.56 -25.87
C ARG A 10 -8.81 15.21 -26.18
N SER A 11 -8.00 14.22 -26.52
CA SER A 11 -8.43 12.82 -26.53
C SER A 11 -8.80 12.48 -25.10
N ALA A 12 -10.10 12.52 -24.81
CA ALA A 12 -10.69 11.90 -23.64
C ALA A 12 -10.42 10.40 -23.76
N VAL A 13 -9.34 9.94 -23.14
CA VAL A 13 -9.16 8.52 -22.83
C VAL A 13 -10.14 8.25 -21.69
N VAL A 14 -11.36 7.86 -22.06
CA VAL A 14 -12.37 7.39 -21.13
C VAL A 14 -11.85 6.08 -20.55
N VAL A 15 -11.22 6.15 -19.38
CA VAL A 15 -10.86 4.94 -18.64
C VAL A 15 -12.16 4.38 -18.06
N SER A 16 -12.74 3.43 -18.79
CA SER A 16 -13.98 2.76 -18.43
C SER A 16 -13.72 1.77 -17.29
N PHE A 17 -13.67 2.26 -16.06
CA PHE A 17 -13.63 1.40 -14.88
C PHE A 17 -15.03 0.91 -14.54
N VAL A 18 -15.24 -0.40 -14.71
CA VAL A 18 -16.45 -1.12 -14.32
C VAL A 18 -16.74 -0.87 -12.84
N SER A 19 -17.89 -0.26 -12.57
CA SER A 19 -18.39 -0.03 -11.21
C SER A 19 -18.75 -1.37 -10.56
N LEU A 20 -17.95 -1.83 -9.61
CA LEU A 20 -18.29 -2.99 -8.79
C LEU A 20 -19.21 -2.52 -7.64
N ALA A 21 -20.52 -2.64 -7.85
CA ALA A 21 -21.52 -2.41 -6.81
C ALA A 21 -21.51 -3.58 -5.82
N LEU A 22 -21.08 -3.31 -4.59
CA LEU A 22 -21.10 -4.27 -3.50
C LEU A 22 -22.53 -4.38 -2.94
N VAL A 23 -23.19 -5.51 -3.19
CA VAL A 23 -24.49 -5.84 -2.60
C VAL A 23 -24.28 -6.26 -1.14
N VAL A 24 -24.65 -5.40 -0.20
CA VAL A 24 -24.70 -5.75 1.22
C VAL A 24 -25.99 -6.54 1.48
N GLY A 25 -25.86 -7.86 1.55
CA GLY A 25 -26.92 -8.75 2.02
C GLY A 25 -27.06 -8.65 3.54
N ALA A 26 -28.15 -8.05 4.01
CA ALA A 26 -28.58 -8.15 5.39
C ALA A 26 -29.11 -9.56 5.65
N SER A 27 -28.47 -10.32 6.54
CA SER A 27 -29.07 -11.49 7.17
C SER A 27 -28.89 -11.40 8.68
N ALA A 28 -30.00 -11.16 9.36
CA ALA A 28 -30.14 -11.34 10.79
C ALA A 28 -30.24 -12.84 11.10
N SER A 29 -29.57 -13.30 12.14
CA SER A 29 -29.91 -14.53 12.84
C SER A 29 -29.40 -14.44 14.28
N ALA A 30 -30.35 -14.51 15.21
CA ALA A 30 -30.15 -14.51 16.64
C ALA A 30 -29.80 -15.91 17.16
N CYS A 31 -29.01 -15.96 18.23
CA CYS A 31 -28.99 -16.91 19.37
C CYS A 31 -27.64 -16.77 20.06
N SER A 32 -27.43 -16.99 21.36
CA SER A 32 -28.24 -17.09 22.58
C SER A 32 -27.19 -17.20 23.71
N SER A 33 -27.65 -16.91 24.93
CA SER A 33 -26.95 -16.76 26.21
C SER A 33 -26.05 -17.91 26.70
N SER A 34 -25.37 -17.64 27.83
CA SER A 34 -24.70 -18.52 28.81
C SER A 34 -23.18 -18.67 28.63
N ALA A 35 -22.30 -18.64 29.63
CA ALA A 35 -22.37 -18.40 31.07
C ALA A 35 -20.96 -18.02 31.58
N THR A 36 -20.85 -17.17 32.60
CA THR A 36 -19.74 -17.16 33.58
C THR A 36 -20.19 -18.05 34.76
N PRO A 37 -19.32 -18.76 35.51
CA PRO A 37 -18.30 -18.15 36.38
C PRO A 37 -17.05 -19.01 36.66
N GLY A 38 -16.10 -18.50 37.45
CA GLY A 38 -15.17 -19.37 38.20
C GLY A 38 -13.83 -18.75 38.58
N ASP A 39 -13.81 -18.04 39.70
CA ASP A 39 -12.61 -17.71 40.48
C ASP A 39 -11.84 -18.98 40.92
N GLY A 40 -10.51 -18.89 40.93
CA GLY A 40 -9.61 -19.95 41.40
C GLY A 40 -8.32 -19.35 41.95
N ASP A 41 -8.28 -19.25 43.27
CA ASP A 41 -7.30 -18.60 44.14
C ASP A 41 -5.94 -19.35 44.22
N ALA A 42 -4.97 -18.63 44.78
CA ALA A 42 -3.54 -18.83 44.92
C ALA A 42 -3.00 -20.21 45.35
N SER A 43 -1.71 -20.45 45.04
CA SER A 43 -0.65 -20.73 46.03
C SER A 43 0.75 -20.84 45.38
N THR A 44 1.70 -20.03 45.85
CA THR A 44 3.14 -20.35 45.97
C THR A 44 3.40 -20.65 47.46
N PRO A 45 4.60 -21.02 47.95
CA PRO A 45 5.87 -21.41 47.33
C PRO A 45 6.40 -22.77 47.87
N THR A 46 7.50 -23.31 47.34
CA THR A 46 8.39 -24.19 48.14
C THR A 46 9.84 -24.00 47.70
N ASP A 47 10.66 -23.89 48.73
CA ASP A 47 12.04 -23.46 48.83
C ASP A 47 13.02 -24.64 48.71
N ALA A 48 14.31 -24.28 48.69
CA ALA A 48 15.47 -25.06 49.11
C ALA A 48 16.30 -25.85 48.07
N SER A 49 17.42 -25.20 47.73
CA SER A 49 18.80 -25.64 48.05
C SER A 49 19.63 -26.45 47.03
N THR A 50 20.61 -25.73 46.47
CA THR A 50 22.07 -26.02 46.41
C THR A 50 22.57 -27.36 45.85
N GLN A 51 23.35 -27.30 44.76
CA GLN A 51 24.81 -27.55 44.81
C GLN A 51 25.50 -27.24 43.47
N THR A 52 26.68 -26.65 43.62
CA THR A 52 27.70 -26.41 42.59
C THR A 52 28.45 -27.69 42.32
N ASP A 53 28.64 -28.06 41.05
CA ASP A 53 29.82 -28.82 40.64
C ASP A 53 30.38 -28.27 39.33
N THR A 54 31.66 -27.92 39.41
CA THR A 54 32.49 -27.44 38.31
C THR A 54 32.98 -28.63 37.52
N SER A 55 32.72 -28.67 36.21
CA SER A 55 33.56 -29.40 35.25
C SER A 55 33.48 -28.71 33.88
N THR A 56 34.62 -28.24 33.40
CA THR A 56 34.94 -27.98 31.98
C THR A 56 36.22 -28.79 31.76
N PRO A 57 36.49 -29.46 30.62
CA PRO A 57 36.23 -28.93 29.28
C PRO A 57 35.90 -29.95 28.14
N THR A 58 35.54 -29.36 26.99
CA THR A 58 35.63 -29.89 25.61
C THR A 58 34.59 -30.92 25.18
N ASP A 59 33.62 -30.49 24.35
CA ASP A 59 33.61 -30.95 22.96
C ASP A 59 32.73 -30.06 22.06
N LYS A 60 33.17 -29.93 20.81
CA LYS A 60 32.48 -29.21 19.74
C LYS A 60 31.13 -29.87 19.46
N ASP A 61 30.04 -29.11 19.53
CA ASP A 61 28.94 -29.34 18.62
C ASP A 61 28.24 -28.03 18.23
N ALA A 62 28.05 -27.89 16.93
CA ALA A 62 27.51 -26.72 16.28
C ALA A 62 25.99 -26.69 16.48
N SER A 63 25.53 -26.01 17.52
CA SER A 63 24.11 -25.68 17.63
C SER A 63 23.80 -24.48 16.76
N ALA A 64 23.37 -24.77 15.53
CA ALA A 64 22.71 -23.80 14.67
C ALA A 64 21.44 -23.32 15.38
N THR A 65 21.50 -22.13 15.99
CA THR A 65 20.31 -21.34 16.25
C THR A 65 19.54 -21.21 14.93
N PRO A 66 18.26 -21.62 14.86
CA PRO A 66 17.43 -21.31 13.71
C PRO A 66 17.37 -19.80 13.61
N ASP A 67 17.91 -19.29 12.52
CA ASP A 67 17.80 -17.89 12.14
C ASP A 67 16.31 -17.60 12.00
N SER A 68 15.73 -16.95 13.01
CA SER A 68 14.39 -16.41 12.93
C SER A 68 14.48 -15.27 11.93
N SER A 69 14.33 -15.60 10.65
CA SER A 69 14.27 -14.66 9.55
C SER A 69 13.01 -13.81 9.69
N THR A 70 13.05 -12.84 10.60
CA THR A 70 12.27 -11.63 10.48
C THR A 70 12.69 -11.01 9.16
N PRO A 71 11.77 -10.80 8.19
CA PRO A 71 12.12 -10.12 6.96
C PRO A 71 12.74 -8.77 7.32
N ASP A 72 14.01 -8.57 6.93
CA ASP A 72 14.71 -7.32 7.15
C ASP A 72 13.89 -6.20 6.52
N ALA A 73 13.44 -5.25 7.35
CA ALA A 73 12.84 -4.03 6.87
C ALA A 73 13.91 -3.33 6.00
N ALA A 74 13.63 -3.18 4.72
CA ALA A 74 14.55 -2.58 3.77
C ALA A 74 15.04 -1.23 4.31
N THR A 75 16.36 -1.10 4.46
CA THR A 75 16.99 0.17 4.83
C THR A 75 16.66 1.21 3.76
N PRO A 76 16.19 2.42 4.09
CA PRO A 76 15.91 3.44 3.09
C PRO A 76 17.22 3.88 2.39
N GLY A 77 17.41 3.54 1.11
CA GLY A 77 18.54 4.03 0.29
C GLY A 77 19.16 3.03 -0.69
N ASN A 78 18.89 1.72 -0.56
CA ASN A 78 19.41 0.67 -1.43
C ASN A 78 18.31 -0.06 -2.21
N CYS A 79 17.30 0.68 -2.69
CA CYS A 79 16.25 0.07 -3.47
C CYS A 79 16.72 -0.38 -4.86
N THR A 80 16.16 -1.48 -5.37
CA THR A 80 16.39 -1.94 -6.74
C THR A 80 16.02 -0.86 -7.77
N ASN A 81 14.91 -0.18 -7.54
CA ASN A 81 14.40 0.90 -8.37
C ASN A 81 14.21 2.18 -7.55
N ASN A 82 14.33 3.34 -8.20
CA ASN A 82 14.23 4.65 -7.54
C ASN A 82 13.37 5.61 -8.36
N GLY A 83 12.47 6.33 -7.69
CA GLY A 83 11.60 7.35 -8.28
C GLY A 83 10.55 6.80 -9.24
N PHE A 84 9.68 7.67 -9.74
CA PHE A 84 8.70 7.33 -10.77
C PHE A 84 8.45 8.58 -11.61
N VAL A 85 8.58 8.48 -12.94
CA VAL A 85 8.39 9.63 -13.84
C VAL A 85 7.19 9.37 -14.72
N SER A 86 6.11 10.10 -14.47
CA SER A 86 4.88 10.01 -15.27
C SER A 86 4.95 10.96 -16.46
N VAL A 87 4.63 10.48 -17.66
CA VAL A 87 4.39 11.33 -18.84
C VAL A 87 2.93 11.77 -18.93
N ALA A 88 2.04 11.03 -18.28
CA ALA A 88 0.62 11.33 -18.14
C ALA A 88 0.17 11.03 -16.71
N THR A 89 -0.62 11.92 -16.12
CA THR A 89 -1.24 11.75 -14.81
C THR A 89 -2.69 12.22 -14.89
N ASP A 90 -3.61 11.42 -14.38
CA ASP A 90 -5.03 11.75 -14.27
C ASP A 90 -5.55 11.47 -12.87
N GLY A 91 -6.64 12.13 -12.48
CA GLY A 91 -7.18 12.05 -11.14
C GLY A 91 -8.70 12.15 -11.10
N ILE A 92 -9.32 11.31 -10.26
CA ILE A 92 -10.77 11.27 -10.06
C ILE A 92 -11.06 11.48 -8.57
N ALA A 93 -11.95 12.43 -8.25
CA ALA A 93 -12.53 12.54 -6.92
C ALA A 93 -13.93 11.90 -6.93
N LYS A 94 -14.09 10.80 -6.21
CA LYS A 94 -15.34 10.03 -6.19
C LYS A 94 -16.35 10.65 -5.23
N SER A 95 -17.63 10.32 -5.43
CA SER A 95 -18.73 10.83 -4.59
C SER A 95 -18.69 10.32 -3.15
N ASP A 96 -18.00 9.20 -2.91
CA ASP A 96 -17.75 8.65 -1.57
C ASP A 96 -16.62 9.38 -0.82
N GLY A 97 -16.02 10.42 -1.42
CA GLY A 97 -14.93 11.22 -0.85
C GLY A 97 -13.53 10.66 -1.10
N SER A 98 -13.41 9.51 -1.77
CA SER A 98 -12.12 8.94 -2.15
C SER A 98 -11.50 9.65 -3.35
N VAL A 99 -10.17 9.56 -3.44
CA VAL A 99 -9.37 10.10 -4.54
C VAL A 99 -8.58 8.98 -5.18
N LEU A 100 -8.64 8.87 -6.51
CA LEU A 100 -7.80 8.01 -7.31
C LEU A 100 -6.89 8.89 -8.17
N ILE A 101 -5.59 8.67 -8.11
CA ILE A 101 -4.62 9.23 -9.05
C ILE A 101 -3.96 8.08 -9.80
N ALA A 102 -3.87 8.21 -11.12
CA ALA A 102 -3.19 7.26 -12.00
C ALA A 102 -2.09 7.97 -12.79
N GLY A 103 -0.87 7.46 -12.75
CA GLY A 103 0.28 7.91 -13.53
C GLY A 103 0.78 6.81 -14.46
N GLN A 104 1.35 7.20 -15.60
CA GLN A 104 1.93 6.26 -16.58
C GLN A 104 3.28 6.78 -17.08
N THR A 105 4.27 5.90 -17.23
CA THR A 105 5.62 6.26 -17.69
C THR A 105 5.72 6.48 -19.20
N THR A 106 4.77 5.97 -19.97
CA THR A 106 4.67 6.10 -21.43
C THR A 106 3.21 5.98 -21.87
N LEU A 107 2.88 6.36 -23.10
CA LEU A 107 1.57 6.14 -23.72
C LEU A 107 1.53 4.88 -24.60
N ALA A 108 2.65 4.19 -24.74
CA ALA A 108 2.79 2.97 -25.50
C ALA A 108 3.04 1.77 -24.57
N THR A 109 2.57 0.59 -24.97
CA THR A 109 2.79 -0.64 -24.21
C THR A 109 4.10 -1.32 -24.62
N PRO A 110 4.82 -1.96 -23.69
CA PRO A 110 4.50 -2.08 -22.27
C PRO A 110 4.72 -0.77 -21.49
N VAL A 111 3.85 -0.50 -20.50
CA VAL A 111 3.86 0.73 -19.68
C VAL A 111 4.00 0.40 -18.20
N ASP A 112 4.67 1.26 -17.43
CA ASP A 112 4.63 1.19 -15.97
C ASP A 112 3.58 2.17 -15.45
N THR A 113 2.78 1.73 -14.47
CA THR A 113 1.69 2.51 -13.88
C THR A 113 1.96 2.80 -12.41
N LEU A 114 1.52 3.97 -11.98
CA LEU A 114 1.44 4.37 -10.58
C LEU A 114 -0.03 4.58 -10.26
N GLU A 115 -0.52 3.91 -9.24
CA GLU A 115 -1.85 4.12 -8.67
C GLU A 115 -1.70 4.65 -7.25
N VAL A 116 -2.41 5.74 -6.95
CA VAL A 116 -2.56 6.27 -5.60
C VAL A 116 -4.04 6.39 -5.29
N VAL A 117 -4.54 5.54 -4.39
CA VAL A 117 -5.92 5.61 -3.88
C VAL A 117 -5.88 6.14 -2.45
N LEU A 118 -6.63 7.21 -2.20
CA LEU A 118 -6.81 7.79 -0.88
C LEU A 118 -8.26 7.62 -0.46
N LEU A 119 -8.48 6.80 0.55
CA LEU A 119 -9.78 6.66 1.19
C LEU A 119 -9.96 7.78 2.24
N PRO A 120 -11.17 8.33 2.36
CA PRO A 120 -11.49 9.27 3.41
C PRO A 120 -11.80 8.52 4.72
N PRO A 121 -11.59 9.14 5.88
CA PRO A 121 -12.16 8.63 7.12
C PRO A 121 -13.70 8.63 7.00
N LYS A 122 -14.35 7.64 7.63
CA LYS A 122 -15.80 7.34 7.50
C LYS A 122 -16.69 8.58 7.30
N GLY A 123 -17.30 8.69 6.12
CA GLY A 123 -18.27 9.73 5.76
C GLY A 123 -17.69 11.11 5.44
N GLY A 124 -16.36 11.24 5.34
CA GLY A 124 -15.67 12.49 5.06
C GLY A 124 -15.11 12.61 3.65
N GLN A 125 -14.18 13.55 3.49
CA GLN A 125 -13.34 13.70 2.30
C GLN A 125 -11.88 13.49 2.68
N VAL A 126 -11.05 13.16 1.70
CA VAL A 126 -9.60 13.21 1.86
C VAL A 126 -9.20 14.60 2.33
N ALA A 127 -8.55 14.70 3.49
CA ALA A 127 -8.04 15.94 4.02
C ALA A 127 -6.60 16.22 3.56
N VAL A 128 -6.28 17.50 3.42
CA VAL A 128 -4.91 18.01 3.26
C VAL A 128 -4.10 17.68 4.53
N GLY A 129 -2.81 17.41 4.35
CA GLY A 129 -1.87 17.13 5.43
C GLY A 129 -1.09 15.84 5.21
N LYS A 130 -0.21 15.58 6.19
CA LYS A 130 0.69 14.44 6.17
C LYS A 130 0.01 13.19 6.71
N ARG A 131 0.04 12.12 5.92
CA ARG A 131 -0.34 10.74 6.29
C ARG A 131 0.91 9.88 6.40
N THR A 132 1.01 9.11 7.47
CA THR A 132 2.06 8.09 7.62
C THR A 132 1.50 6.77 7.14
N LEU A 133 2.26 6.06 6.30
CA LEU A 133 1.88 4.74 5.81
C LEU A 133 2.05 3.73 6.93
N THR A 134 1.02 2.90 7.13
CA THR A 134 0.93 1.89 8.17
C THR A 134 1.05 0.48 7.58
N ALA A 135 1.05 -0.54 8.45
CA ALA A 135 1.00 -1.93 8.00
C ALA A 135 -0.28 -2.26 7.21
N ALA A 136 -1.41 -1.58 7.49
CA ALA A 136 -2.63 -1.76 6.72
C ALA A 136 -2.47 -1.27 5.26
N ASP A 137 -1.67 -0.21 5.05
CA ASP A 137 -1.39 0.34 3.72
C ASP A 137 -0.49 -0.57 2.86
N ALA A 138 0.12 -1.59 3.46
CA ALA A 138 0.88 -2.63 2.77
C ALA A 138 -0.01 -3.76 2.19
N SER A 139 -1.33 -3.72 2.44
CA SER A 139 -2.32 -4.67 1.93
C SER A 139 -3.28 -3.98 0.98
N TYR A 140 -3.44 -4.48 -0.25
CA TYR A 140 -4.35 -3.90 -1.24
C TYR A 140 -5.82 -3.98 -0.81
N ALA A 141 -6.16 -4.97 0.02
CA ALA A 141 -7.51 -5.13 0.55
C ALA A 141 -7.83 -4.16 1.70
N ASP A 142 -6.82 -3.72 2.46
CA ASP A 142 -7.01 -3.01 3.74
C ASP A 142 -6.50 -1.56 3.71
N CYS A 143 -5.80 -1.16 2.65
CA CYS A 143 -5.15 0.14 2.58
C CYS A 143 -6.15 1.31 2.58
N GLU A 144 -5.89 2.30 3.42
CA GLU A 144 -6.58 3.60 3.36
C GLU A 144 -5.80 4.57 2.46
N THR A 145 -4.50 4.37 2.33
CA THR A 145 -3.60 5.07 1.41
C THR A 145 -2.90 4.02 0.54
N CYS A 146 -3.60 3.54 -0.48
CA CYS A 146 -3.08 2.53 -1.39
C CYS A 146 -2.11 3.18 -2.37
N ILE A 147 -0.85 2.75 -2.37
CA ILE A 147 0.13 3.14 -3.38
C ILE A 147 0.57 1.86 -4.07
N VAL A 148 0.37 1.78 -5.38
CA VAL A 148 0.77 0.61 -6.15
C VAL A 148 1.54 1.06 -7.37
N ILE A 149 2.75 0.51 -7.54
CA ILE A 149 3.46 0.60 -8.82
C ILE A 149 3.29 -0.75 -9.51
N ARG A 150 2.85 -0.75 -10.76
CA ARG A 150 2.84 -1.95 -11.60
C ARG A 150 3.75 -1.72 -12.79
N THR A 151 4.50 -2.76 -13.16
CA THR A 151 5.49 -2.65 -14.24
C THR A 151 5.15 -3.50 -15.43
N LYS A 152 5.56 -3.03 -16.61
CA LYS A 152 5.40 -3.70 -17.90
C LYS A 152 3.97 -4.18 -18.15
N CYS A 153 3.00 -3.32 -17.84
CA CYS A 153 1.60 -3.55 -18.10
C CYS A 153 1.32 -3.55 -19.61
N ASP A 154 0.44 -4.46 -20.03
CA ASP A 154 -0.08 -4.53 -21.39
C ASP A 154 -1.16 -3.46 -21.68
N GLU A 155 -1.78 -3.55 -22.86
CA GLU A 155 -2.83 -2.63 -23.31
C GLU A 155 -4.09 -2.63 -22.45
N ASN A 156 -4.32 -3.70 -21.68
CA ASN A 156 -5.46 -3.79 -20.77
C ASN A 156 -5.15 -3.18 -19.40
N LEU A 157 -3.90 -2.76 -19.16
CA LEU A 157 -3.37 -2.26 -17.88
C LEU A 157 -3.57 -3.19 -16.68
N SER A 158 -4.11 -4.39 -16.92
CA SER A 158 -4.51 -5.37 -15.92
C SER A 158 -3.55 -6.55 -15.87
N ASN A 159 -2.77 -6.75 -16.94
CA ASN A 159 -1.72 -7.75 -16.99
C ASN A 159 -0.36 -7.06 -16.94
N CYS A 160 0.22 -7.03 -15.74
CA CYS A 160 1.51 -6.41 -15.46
C CYS A 160 2.48 -7.46 -14.93
N ALA A 161 3.77 -7.31 -15.25
CA ALA A 161 4.79 -8.29 -14.87
C ALA A 161 5.03 -8.32 -13.36
N LYS A 162 4.97 -7.16 -12.68
CA LYS A 162 5.21 -7.04 -11.23
C LYS A 162 4.34 -5.95 -10.62
N ALA A 163 4.04 -6.10 -9.34
CA ALA A 163 3.42 -5.09 -8.50
C ALA A 163 4.31 -4.78 -7.29
N PHE A 164 4.26 -3.53 -6.84
CA PHE A 164 5.00 -3.04 -5.68
C PHE A 164 4.05 -2.27 -4.77
N MET A 165 4.11 -2.53 -3.47
CA MET A 165 3.30 -1.85 -2.45
C MET A 165 4.18 -1.34 -1.30
N PRO A 166 3.78 -0.25 -0.63
CA PRO A 166 4.58 0.36 0.42
C PRO A 166 4.68 -0.55 1.64
N THR A 167 5.84 -0.54 2.27
CA THR A 167 6.07 -1.11 3.60
C THR A 167 6.18 -0.03 4.66
N SER A 168 6.58 1.17 4.25
CA SER A 168 6.77 2.34 5.09
C SER A 168 6.81 3.59 4.24
N GLY A 169 6.55 4.74 4.86
CA GLY A 169 6.62 6.03 4.18
C GLY A 169 5.59 7.03 4.67
N THR A 170 5.45 8.10 3.91
CA THR A 170 4.51 9.20 4.16
C THR A 170 4.00 9.77 2.85
N VAL A 171 2.73 10.18 2.84
CA VAL A 171 2.13 10.99 1.79
C VAL A 171 1.76 12.34 2.38
N ASP A 172 2.33 13.41 1.86
CA ASP A 172 2.02 14.78 2.27
C ASP A 172 1.17 15.47 1.22
N ILE A 173 -0.13 15.60 1.49
CA ILE A 173 -1.09 16.22 0.58
C ILE A 173 -1.07 17.72 0.88
N THR A 174 -0.62 18.53 -0.07
CA THR A 174 -0.47 19.98 0.11
C THR A 174 -1.63 20.77 -0.47
N ALA A 175 -2.31 20.22 -1.47
CA ALA A 175 -3.49 20.84 -2.04
C ALA A 175 -4.53 19.76 -2.39
N PHE A 176 -5.73 19.90 -1.84
CA PHE A 176 -6.93 19.21 -2.29
C PHE A 176 -8.15 19.89 -1.66
N SER A 177 -9.15 20.24 -2.48
CA SER A 177 -10.40 20.85 -1.99
C SER A 177 -11.59 20.45 -2.86
N GLY A 178 -11.64 19.16 -3.21
CA GLY A 178 -12.68 18.57 -4.05
C GLY A 178 -12.38 18.65 -5.55
N LYS A 179 -13.42 18.42 -6.36
CA LYS A 179 -13.32 18.19 -7.81
C LYS A 179 -12.71 19.34 -8.62
N THR A 180 -13.00 20.59 -8.24
CA THR A 180 -12.71 21.77 -9.07
C THR A 180 -11.35 22.41 -8.81
N LYS A 181 -10.53 21.77 -7.98
CA LYS A 181 -9.25 22.32 -7.49
C LYS A 181 -8.13 21.31 -7.74
N PRO A 182 -6.88 21.79 -7.85
CA PRO A 182 -5.75 20.91 -8.07
C PRO A 182 -5.59 19.96 -6.88
N PHE A 183 -5.15 18.76 -7.19
CA PHE A 183 -4.58 17.83 -6.22
C PHE A 183 -3.07 17.92 -6.29
N GLU A 184 -2.41 18.08 -5.15
CA GLU A 184 -0.96 18.05 -5.02
C GLU A 184 -0.57 17.24 -3.79
N ALA A 185 0.36 16.30 -4.00
CA ALA A 185 0.93 15.52 -2.91
C ALA A 185 2.42 15.23 -3.16
N THR A 186 3.14 14.99 -2.06
CA THR A 186 4.51 14.48 -2.07
C THR A 186 4.55 13.11 -1.41
N VAL A 187 5.01 12.11 -2.15
CA VAL A 187 5.12 10.72 -1.67
C VAL A 187 6.59 10.42 -1.35
N ASN A 188 6.83 9.93 -0.13
CA ASN A 188 8.08 9.33 0.29
C ASN A 188 7.76 7.91 0.76
N ALA A 189 8.21 6.86 0.07
CA ALA A 189 7.84 5.49 0.43
C ALA A 189 8.89 4.47 0.02
N ASN A 190 9.02 3.41 0.82
CA ASN A 190 9.77 2.21 0.44
C ASN A 190 8.79 1.11 0.11
N LEU A 191 8.82 0.64 -1.14
CA LEU A 191 7.94 -0.41 -1.64
C LEU A 191 8.72 -1.70 -1.84
N VAL A 192 8.02 -2.81 -1.69
CA VAL A 192 8.54 -4.16 -1.96
C VAL A 192 7.67 -4.82 -3.04
N GLU A 193 8.27 -5.73 -3.80
CA GLU A 193 7.57 -6.55 -4.77
C GLU A 193 6.55 -7.45 -4.05
N VAL A 194 5.32 -7.43 -4.54
CA VAL A 194 4.20 -8.20 -4.00
C VAL A 194 3.47 -8.93 -5.13
N THR A 195 2.80 -10.01 -4.74
CA THR A 195 1.70 -10.60 -5.51
C THR A 195 0.39 -10.07 -4.94
N ILE A 196 -0.59 -9.83 -5.82
CA ILE A 196 -1.96 -9.47 -5.45
C ILE A 196 -2.84 -10.46 -6.21
N ASP A 197 -3.59 -11.28 -5.49
CA ASP A 197 -4.47 -12.29 -6.10
C ASP A 197 -5.85 -11.71 -6.46
N ASP A 198 -6.72 -12.53 -7.05
CA ASP A 198 -8.08 -12.13 -7.46
C ASP A 198 -8.99 -11.72 -6.29
N LYS A 199 -8.57 -12.02 -5.05
CA LYS A 199 -9.26 -11.62 -3.82
C LYS A 199 -8.59 -10.43 -3.15
N ASN A 200 -7.69 -9.74 -3.87
CA ASN A 200 -6.90 -8.61 -3.38
C ASN A 200 -5.96 -8.95 -2.22
N VAL A 201 -5.65 -10.23 -1.99
CA VAL A 201 -4.72 -10.62 -0.93
C VAL A 201 -3.31 -10.30 -1.39
N THR A 202 -2.65 -9.43 -0.63
CA THR A 202 -1.27 -9.01 -0.90
C THR A 202 -0.28 -9.91 -0.18
N LYS A 203 0.72 -10.42 -0.89
CA LYS A 203 1.83 -11.19 -0.31
C LYS A 203 3.17 -10.70 -0.85
N PRO A 204 4.13 -10.33 0.01
CA PRO A 204 5.50 -10.04 -0.42
C PRO A 204 6.13 -11.21 -1.18
N VAL A 205 6.87 -10.90 -2.24
CA VAL A 205 7.66 -11.89 -2.97
C VAL A 205 8.99 -12.07 -2.23
N ALA A 206 9.29 -13.29 -1.79
CA ALA A 206 10.55 -13.60 -1.10
C ALA A 206 11.75 -13.33 -2.02
N GLY A 207 12.70 -12.51 -1.56
CA GLY A 207 13.82 -12.04 -2.39
C GLY A 207 13.40 -11.12 -3.54
N GLY A 208 12.19 -10.58 -3.49
CA GLY A 208 11.65 -9.68 -4.50
C GLY A 208 12.38 -8.33 -4.55
N GLN A 209 12.12 -7.59 -5.62
CA GLN A 209 12.73 -6.27 -5.82
C GLN A 209 12.14 -5.22 -4.87
N THR A 210 12.87 -4.14 -4.67
CA THR A 210 12.45 -2.99 -3.86
C THR A 210 12.39 -1.71 -4.69
N TRP A 211 11.55 -0.76 -4.28
CA TRP A 211 11.37 0.50 -4.99
C TRP A 211 11.27 1.67 -4.00
N CYS A 212 12.18 2.64 -4.12
CA CYS A 212 12.20 3.81 -3.24
C CYS A 212 11.60 5.01 -3.97
N LEU A 213 10.60 5.64 -3.35
CA LEU A 213 10.08 6.95 -3.74
C LEU A 213 10.63 7.97 -2.74
N SER A 214 11.46 8.89 -3.21
CA SER A 214 12.00 9.99 -2.40
C SER A 214 11.53 11.30 -2.99
N GLY A 215 10.53 11.92 -2.37
CA GLY A 215 9.97 13.20 -2.79
C GLY A 215 9.20 13.16 -4.11
N LEU A 216 8.58 12.03 -4.47
CA LEU A 216 7.77 11.93 -5.69
C LEU A 216 6.63 12.95 -5.62
N LYS A 217 6.62 13.90 -6.57
CA LYS A 217 5.55 14.88 -6.71
C LYS A 217 4.44 14.30 -7.55
N VAL A 218 3.23 14.28 -7.00
CA VAL A 218 2.01 13.90 -7.69
C VAL A 218 1.14 15.13 -7.78
N SER A 219 0.81 15.55 -9.01
CA SER A 219 -0.02 16.72 -9.25
C SER A 219 -1.04 16.45 -10.34
N VAL A 220 -2.29 16.82 -10.09
CA VAL A 220 -3.39 16.80 -11.06
C VAL A 220 -4.05 18.17 -11.02
N ALA A 221 -4.02 18.87 -12.16
CA ALA A 221 -4.48 20.25 -12.24
C ALA A 221 -6.00 20.41 -12.01
N SER A 222 -6.77 19.39 -12.39
CA SER A 222 -8.21 19.32 -12.17
C SER A 222 -8.62 17.87 -12.01
N MET A 223 -9.41 17.58 -10.98
CA MET A 223 -9.96 16.25 -10.76
C MET A 223 -11.27 16.10 -11.56
N GLN A 224 -11.55 14.87 -11.99
CA GLN A 224 -12.82 14.50 -12.60
C GLN A 224 -13.88 14.19 -11.53
#